data_AF-A0A7V1GER0-F1
#
_entry.id   AF-A0A7V1GER0-F1
#
_cell.length_a   1.000
_cell.length_b   1.000
_cell.length_c   1.000
_cell.angle_alpha   90.00
_cell.angle_beta   90.00
_cell.angle_gamma   90.00
#
_symmetry.space_group_name_H-M   'P 1'
#
loop_
_entity.id
_entity.type
_entity.pdbx_description
1 polymer ?
#
loop_
_entity_poly.entity_id
_entity_poly.type
_entity_poly.pdbx_seq_one_letter_code
_entity_poly.pdbx_strand_id
1 'polypeptide(L)' 'KLATWRHEIGDDRLEAEFKNTFKFIEDQCLNYRLETLLIKDKTQGLNSEERLECHLLTQALKGTNN' A
#
# COMPACT_ATOMS: atom_id res chain seq x y z
N LYS A 1 4.39 3.23 -24.89
CA LYS A 1 4.66 1.79 -24.57
C LYS A 1 5.75 1.74 -23.52
N LEU A 2 5.51 1.18 -22.34
CA LEU A 2 6.58 0.96 -21.35
C LEU A 2 7.66 -0.02 -21.87
N ALA A 3 7.29 -0.88 -22.83
CA ALA A 3 8.22 -1.80 -23.49
C ALA A 3 9.37 -1.11 -24.25
N THR A 4 9.27 0.18 -24.57
CA THR A 4 10.36 0.95 -25.21
C THR A 4 11.13 1.82 -24.20
N TRP A 5 10.78 1.76 -22.92
CA TRP A 5 11.43 2.54 -21.88
C TRP A 5 12.74 1.87 -21.48
N ARG A 6 13.85 2.60 -21.63
CA ARG A 6 15.11 2.24 -20.99
C ARG A 6 14.99 2.60 -19.51
N HIS A 7 14.73 1.60 -18.67
CA HIS A 7 14.62 1.78 -17.23
C HIS A 7 15.95 2.12 -16.55
N GLU A 8 17.09 2.02 -17.26
CA GLU A 8 18.47 2.28 -16.77
C GLU A 8 18.88 1.52 -15.48
N ILE A 9 17.99 0.69 -14.95
CA ILE A 9 18.27 -0.27 -13.88
C ILE A 9 19.10 -1.40 -14.48
N GLY A 10 20.29 -1.63 -13.91
CA GLY A 10 21.14 -2.76 -14.25
C GLY A 10 20.49 -4.10 -13.86
N ASP A 11 20.79 -5.16 -14.61
CA ASP A 11 20.22 -6.49 -14.41
C ASP A 11 20.46 -7.03 -12.99
N ASP A 12 21.58 -6.64 -12.35
CA ASP A 12 21.95 -6.99 -10.98
C ASP A 12 21.02 -6.38 -9.92
N ARG A 13 20.34 -5.28 -10.26
CA ARG A 13 19.43 -4.55 -9.37
C ARG A 13 17.96 -4.68 -9.77
N LEU A 14 17.68 -5.18 -10.97
CA LEU A 14 16.34 -5.23 -11.55
C LEU A 14 15.33 -5.95 -10.64
N GLU A 15 15.71 -7.10 -10.09
CA GLU A 15 14.83 -7.86 -9.20
C GLU A 15 14.55 -7.11 -7.88
N ALA A 16 15.59 -6.47 -7.31
CA ALA A 16 15.46 -5.70 -6.08
C ALA A 16 14.56 -4.47 -6.29
N GLU A 17 14.79 -3.71 -7.37
CA GLU A 17 13.97 -2.56 -7.73
C GLU A 17 12.52 -2.95 -8.02
N PHE A 18 12.30 -4.09 -8.70
CA PHE A 18 10.96 -4.62 -8.93
C PHE A 18 10.25 -4.95 -7.61
N LYS A 19 10.91 -5.69 -6.70
CA LYS A 19 10.33 -6.04 -5.39
C LYS A 19 10.05 -4.81 -4.54
N ASN A 20 10.95 -3.82 -4.55
CA ASN A 20 10.76 -2.56 -3.84
C ASN A 20 9.57 -1.77 -4.40
N THR A 21 9.48 -1.66 -5.73
CA THR A 21 8.39 -0.97 -6.40
C THR A 21 7.05 -1.68 -6.14
N PHE A 22 7.04 -3.01 -6.19
CA PHE A 22 5.85 -3.81 -5.93
C PHE A 22 5.36 -3.62 -4.49
N LYS A 23 6.27 -3.75 -3.50
CA LYS A 23 5.96 -3.51 -2.09
C LYS A 23 5.45 -2.08 -1.87
N PHE A 24 6.08 -1.08 -2.48
CA PHE A 24 5.62 0.29 -2.43
C PHE A 24 4.17 0.43 -2.92
N ILE A 25 3.84 -0.19 -4.06
CA ILE A 25 2.47 -0.17 -4.61
C ILE A 25 1.49 -0.85 -3.65
N GLU A 26 1.83 -2.01 -3.08
CA GLU A 26 1.00 -2.69 -2.09
C GLU A 26 0.75 -1.79 -0.87
N ASP A 27 1.78 -1.16 -0.33
CA ASP A 27 1.67 -0.23 0.79
C ASP A 27 0.79 0.97 0.43
N GLN A 28 0.90 1.53 -0.77
CA GLN A 28 0.02 2.61 -1.22
C GLN A 28 -1.45 2.17 -1.31
N CYS A 29 -1.72 0.97 -1.80
CA CYS A 29 -3.08 0.43 -1.85
C CYS A 29 -3.69 0.27 -0.45
N LEU A 30 -2.91 -0.26 0.50
CA LEU A 30 -3.33 -0.43 1.89
C LEU A 30 -3.55 0.93 2.58
N ASN A 31 -2.65 1.89 2.38
CA ASN A 31 -2.79 3.26 2.89
C ASN A 31 -4.06 3.93 2.36
N TYR A 32 -4.31 3.85 1.05
CA TYR A 32 -5.50 4.43 0.43
C TYR A 32 -6.80 3.84 1.02
N ARG A 33 -6.82 2.52 1.25
CA ARG A 33 -7.98 1.86 1.86
C ARG A 33 -8.17 2.33 3.30
N LEU A 34 -7.10 2.43 4.08
CA LEU A 34 -7.16 2.92 5.46
C LEU A 34 -7.66 4.37 5.51
N GLU A 35 -7.13 5.26 4.68
CA GLU A 35 -7.57 6.64 4.59
C GLU A 35 -9.06 6.75 4.26
N THR A 36 -9.54 5.93 3.32
CA THR A 36 -10.98 5.87 2.97
C THR A 36 -11.84 5.50 4.17
N LEU A 37 -11.41 4.49 4.96
CA LEU A 37 -12.12 4.09 6.18
C LEU A 37 -12.08 5.18 7.25
N LEU A 38 -10.96 5.86 7.44
CA LEU A 38 -10.84 6.95 8.40
C LEU A 38 -11.72 8.16 8.04
N ILE A 39 -11.83 8.48 6.75
CA ILE A 39 -12.76 9.53 6.27
C ILE A 39 -14.20 9.11 6.50
N LYS A 40 -14.53 7.84 6.22
CA LYS A 40 -15.88 7.31 6.47
C LYS A 40 -16.24 7.34 7.95
N ASP A 41 -15.31 6.96 8.83
CA ASP A 41 -15.53 7.00 10.28
C ASP A 41 -15.88 8.40 10.78
N LYS A 42 -15.18 9.43 10.27
CA LYS A 42 -15.41 10.85 10.61
C LYS A 42 -16.74 11.42 10.09
N THR A 43 -17.33 10.83 9.06
CA THR A 43 -18.51 11.40 8.37
C THR A 43 -19.79 10.61 8.60
N GLN A 44 -19.70 9.28 8.61
CA GLN A 44 -20.84 8.36 8.64
C GLN A 44 -20.70 7.31 9.75
N GLY A 45 -19.51 7.17 10.34
CA GLY A 45 -19.17 6.06 11.22
C GLY A 45 -18.89 4.76 10.46
N LEU A 46 -18.19 3.85 11.12
CA LEU A 46 -17.89 2.50 10.59
C LEU A 46 -18.81 1.43 11.16
N ASN A 47 -19.16 0.45 10.33
CA ASN A 47 -19.77 -0.79 10.82
C ASN A 47 -18.71 -1.70 11.48
N SER A 48 -19.13 -2.82 12.08
CA SER A 48 -18.22 -3.71 12.83
C SER A 48 -17.13 -4.35 11.96
N GLU A 49 -17.44 -4.70 10.70
CA GLU A 49 -16.48 -5.28 9.76
C GLU A 49 -15.45 -4.24 9.33
N GLU A 50 -15.89 -3.02 9.06
CA GLU A 50 -15.03 -1.91 8.67
C GLU A 50 -14.10 -1.47 9.81
N ARG A 51 -14.56 -1.55 11.06
CA ARG A 51 -13.69 -1.30 12.23
C ARG A 51 -12.62 -2.37 12.35
N LEU A 52 -12.97 -3.64 12.12
CA LEU A 52 -12.01 -4.73 12.12
C LEU A 52 -11.00 -4.55 10.98
N GLU A 53 -11.47 -4.23 9.78
CA GLU A 53 -10.61 -3.93 8.62
C GLU A 53 -9.66 -2.77 8.93
N CYS A 54 -10.17 -1.65 9.44
CA CYS A 54 -9.37 -0.48 9.82
C CYS A 54 -8.30 -0.83 10.86
N HIS A 55 -8.63 -1.66 11.84
CA HIS A 55 -7.69 -2.14 12.84
C HIS A 55 -6.58 -3.01 12.23
N LEU A 56 -6.94 -3.97 11.37
CA LEU A 56 -5.98 -4.86 10.69
C LEU A 56 -5.06 -4.08 9.74
N LEU A 57 -5.61 -3.14 8.96
CA LEU A 57 -4.83 -2.26 8.09
C LEU A 57 -3.84 -1.41 8.89
N THR A 58 -4.27 -0.86 10.02
CA THR A 58 -3.39 -0.08 10.90
C THR A 58 -2.25 -0.95 11.47
N GLN A 59 -2.50 -2.21 11.81
CA GLN A 59 -1.45 -3.12 12.26
C GLN A 59 -0.49 -3.49 11.13
N ALA A 60 -1.01 -3.84 9.96
CA ALA A 60 -0.20 -4.21 8.80
C ALA A 60 0.76 -3.07 8.41
N LEU A 61 0.27 -1.84 8.33
CA LEU A 61 1.07 -0.66 7.97
C LEU A 61 2.07 -0.25 9.06
N LYS A 62 1.79 -0.53 10.34
CA LYS A 62 2.78 -0.35 11.43
C LYS A 62 3.93 -1.35 11.31
N GLY A 63 3.65 -2.58 10.91
CA GLY A 63 4.65 -3.62 10.68
C GLY A 63 5.57 -3.32 9.49
N THR A 64 5.09 -2.57 8.49
CA THR A 64 5.89 -2.20 7.31
C THR A 64 6.88 -1.05 7.57
N ASN A 65 6.66 -0.21 8.58
CA ASN A 65 7.50 0.97 8.89
C ASN A 65 8.67 0.69 9.86
N ASN A 66 8.97 -0.58 10.19
CA ASN A 66 10.09 -1.00 11.04
C ASN A 66 11.13 -1.82 10.28
#